data_AF-A0A8T2TWL3-F1
#
_entry.id   AF-A0A8T2TWL3-F1
#
_cell.length_a   1.000
_cell.length_b   1.000
_cell.length_c   1.000
_cell.angle_alpha   90.00
_cell.angle_beta   90.00
_cell.angle_gamma   90.00
#
_symmetry.space_group_name_H-M   'P 1'
#
loop_
_entity.id
_entity.type
_entity.pdbx_description
1 polymer ?
#
loop_
_entity_poly.entity_id
_entity_poly.type
_entity_poly.pdbx_seq_one_letter_code
_entity_poly.pdbx_strand_id
1 'polypeptide(L)'
;MGLPLRIVIAILFFHYYSVLVPDLCQGIPWSKDRPKSEYEDWRAGHPSERVEKAISTAARWLKEEIATAGTPKKLGLLGFCFGGGRVLEVLARDTEQLFATAVSFYPTRFEEAVAETIYVPILLIAGEKDDLCPSEKVQSVARQIKGSKAHIYPDRGHAFAHHPSSDDDEDAEKAFAAMKAWFYEKLVSCS
;
A
#
# COMPACT_ATOMS: atom_id res chain seq x y z
N MET A 1 2.85 9.71 21.63
CA MET A 1 1.94 10.41 20.68
C MET A 1 1.74 9.49 19.49
N GLY A 2 0.62 8.75 19.46
CA GLY A 2 0.31 7.84 18.36
C GLY A 2 0.10 8.63 17.07
N LEU A 3 0.78 8.22 15.99
CA LEU A 3 0.56 8.81 14.67
C LEU A 3 -0.93 8.67 14.33
N PRO A 4 -1.65 9.76 14.04
CA PRO A 4 -3.03 9.66 13.54
C PRO A 4 -3.02 8.85 12.25
N LEU A 5 -4.15 8.20 11.94
CA LEU A 5 -4.36 7.30 10.80
C LEU A 5 -3.97 7.98 9.47
N ARG A 6 -2.67 8.01 9.16
CA ARG A 6 -2.18 8.53 7.89
C ARG A 6 -2.52 7.47 6.87
N ILE A 7 -3.34 7.83 5.89
CA ILE A 7 -3.45 7.08 4.65
C ILE A 7 -2.09 7.24 3.98
N VAL A 8 -1.15 6.39 4.37
CA VAL A 8 0.21 6.41 3.84
C VAL A 8 0.14 5.61 2.56
N ILE A 9 0.15 6.30 1.43
CA ILE A 9 0.80 5.74 0.27
C ILE A 9 2.23 6.25 0.31
N ALA A 10 3.17 5.34 0.48
CA ALA A 10 4.59 5.65 0.46
C ALA A 10 5.19 5.07 -0.81
N ILE A 11 5.86 5.91 -1.58
CA ILE A 11 6.68 5.46 -2.70
C ILE A 11 8.08 5.25 -2.14
N LEU A 12 8.59 4.03 -2.24
CA LEU A 12 9.84 3.60 -1.60
C LEU A 12 10.93 3.31 -2.63
N PHE A 13 12.15 3.70 -2.27
CA PHE A 13 13.39 3.45 -3.00
C PHE A 13 14.40 2.80 -2.06
N PHE A 14 15.18 1.81 -2.52
CA PHE A 14 16.00 0.98 -1.63
C PHE A 14 17.52 1.08 -1.93
N HIS A 15 18.17 2.03 -1.23
CA HIS A 15 19.53 2.09 -0.66
C HIS A 15 19.71 3.57 -0.30
N TYR A 16 19.61 3.91 0.99
CA TYR A 16 19.24 5.25 1.51
C TYR A 16 17.84 5.67 1.00
N TYR A 17 16.80 5.49 1.81
CA TYR A 17 15.42 5.63 1.37
C TYR A 17 15.04 7.08 1.08
N SER A 18 14.77 7.39 -0.19
CA SER A 18 13.88 8.51 -0.52
C SER A 18 12.45 7.99 -0.45
N VAL A 19 11.69 8.49 0.52
CA VAL A 19 10.26 8.17 0.69
C VAL A 19 9.44 9.40 0.32
N LEU A 20 8.57 9.25 -0.67
CA LEU A 20 7.57 10.26 -0.99
C LEU A 20 6.21 9.81 -0.48
N VAL A 21 5.59 10.64 0.37
CA VAL A 21 4.21 10.46 0.85
C VAL A 21 3.38 11.62 0.31
N PRO A 22 2.77 11.48 -0.89
CA PRO A 22 1.94 12.55 -1.43
C PRO A 22 0.70 12.76 -0.55
N ASP A 23 0.27 14.02 -0.41
CA ASP A 23 -1.00 14.32 0.27
C ASP A 23 -2.17 13.97 -0.65
N LEU A 24 -2.63 12.72 -0.55
CA LEU A 24 -3.78 12.24 -1.29
C LEU A 24 -5.11 12.77 -0.75
N CYS A 25 -5.11 13.32 0.47
CA CYS A 25 -6.31 13.76 1.18
C CYS A 25 -6.56 15.27 1.05
N GLN A 26 -5.69 16.01 0.34
CA GLN A 26 -5.82 17.46 0.12
C GLN A 26 -6.01 18.26 1.41
N GLY A 27 -5.24 17.91 2.45
CA GLY A 27 -5.32 18.54 3.76
C GLY A 27 -6.47 18.06 4.65
N ILE A 28 -7.28 17.09 4.19
CA ILE A 28 -8.44 16.56 4.91
C ILE A 28 -8.22 15.07 5.21
N PRO A 29 -7.26 14.68 6.08
CA PRO A 29 -7.02 13.27 6.38
C PRO A 29 -8.19 12.64 7.15
N TRP A 30 -8.40 11.34 6.95
CA TRP A 30 -9.26 10.57 7.83
C TRP A 30 -8.62 10.44 9.23
N SER A 31 -9.42 10.53 10.28
CA SER A 31 -8.98 10.28 11.67
C SER A 31 -9.89 9.25 12.32
N LYS A 32 -9.32 8.44 13.21
CA LYS A 32 -10.05 7.46 14.03
C LYS A 32 -11.08 8.12 14.96
N ASP A 33 -10.88 9.40 15.28
CA ASP A 33 -11.77 10.16 16.17
C ASP A 33 -13.03 10.65 15.43
N ARG A 34 -13.07 10.53 14.09
CA ARG A 34 -14.25 10.86 13.30
C ARG A 34 -15.30 9.75 13.38
N PRO A 35 -16.60 10.09 13.39
CA PRO A 35 -17.65 9.09 13.30
C PRO A 35 -17.48 8.21 12.06
N LYS A 36 -17.48 6.88 12.22
CA LYS A 36 -17.36 5.94 11.09
C LYS A 36 -18.43 6.16 10.01
N SER A 37 -19.60 6.68 10.38
CA SER A 37 -20.68 7.04 9.46
C SER A 37 -20.28 8.09 8.42
N GLU A 38 -19.30 8.95 8.73
CA GLU A 38 -18.80 9.98 7.80
C GLU A 38 -17.75 9.43 6.82
N TYR A 39 -17.35 8.16 6.92
CA TYR A 39 -16.26 7.62 6.12
C TYR A 39 -16.57 7.61 4.63
N GLU A 40 -17.79 7.24 4.26
CA GLU A 40 -18.19 7.19 2.85
C GLU A 40 -18.29 8.60 2.24
N ASP A 41 -18.74 9.59 3.00
CA ASP A 41 -18.76 11.00 2.57
C ASP A 41 -17.35 11.56 2.38
N TRP A 42 -16.46 11.30 3.35
CA TRP A 42 -15.05 11.65 3.24
C TRP A 42 -14.40 10.97 2.03
N ARG A 43 -14.66 9.68 1.84
CA ARG A 43 -14.16 8.90 0.70
C ARG A 43 -14.65 9.45 -0.63
N ALA A 44 -15.91 9.88 -0.71
CA ALA A 44 -16.49 10.47 -1.91
C ALA A 44 -15.77 11.78 -2.32
N GLY A 45 -15.23 12.54 -1.34
CA GLY A 45 -14.34 13.68 -1.59
C GLY A 45 -12.97 13.32 -2.18
N HIS A 46 -12.63 12.02 -2.24
CA HIS A 46 -11.36 11.53 -2.76
C HIS A 46 -11.57 10.44 -3.83
N PRO A 47 -12.12 10.80 -5.01
CA PRO A 47 -12.42 9.84 -6.07
C PRO A 47 -11.16 9.11 -6.56
N SER A 48 -11.29 7.82 -6.84
CA SER A 48 -10.16 6.94 -7.20
C SER A 48 -9.32 7.50 -8.33
N GLU A 49 -9.93 7.97 -9.42
CA GLU A 49 -9.22 8.53 -10.57
C GLU A 49 -8.26 9.68 -10.18
N ARG A 50 -8.71 10.59 -9.31
CA ARG A 50 -7.88 11.70 -8.82
C ARG A 50 -6.72 11.19 -7.97
N VAL A 51 -7.02 10.26 -7.05
CA VAL A 51 -6.02 9.69 -6.14
C VAL A 51 -4.95 8.93 -6.93
N GLU A 52 -5.37 8.10 -7.88
CA GLU A 52 -4.48 7.36 -8.79
C GLU A 52 -3.60 8.32 -9.59
N LYS A 53 -4.19 9.35 -10.21
CA LYS A 53 -3.44 10.36 -10.98
C LYS A 53 -2.40 11.08 -10.11
N ALA A 54 -2.74 11.41 -8.86
CA ALA A 54 -1.81 12.03 -7.92
C ALA A 54 -0.64 11.09 -7.58
N ILE A 55 -0.90 9.80 -7.38
CA ILE A 55 0.13 8.79 -7.12
C ILE A 55 1.05 8.64 -8.33
N SER A 56 0.50 8.48 -9.55
CA SER A 56 1.30 8.31 -10.76
C SER A 56 2.14 9.56 -11.08
N THR A 57 1.60 10.75 -10.82
CA THR A 57 2.33 12.02 -10.99
C THR A 57 3.47 12.14 -9.99
N ALA A 58 3.22 11.81 -8.71
CA ALA A 58 4.24 11.78 -7.67
C ALA A 58 5.34 10.74 -7.97
N ALA A 59 4.97 9.57 -8.48
CA ALA A 59 5.89 8.52 -8.88
C ALA A 59 6.76 8.95 -10.07
N ARG A 60 6.17 9.59 -11.09
CA ARG A 60 6.92 10.11 -12.24
C ARG A 60 7.92 11.17 -11.80
N TRP A 61 7.49 12.14 -11.00
CA TRP A 61 8.37 13.16 -10.45
C TRP A 61 9.52 12.54 -9.65
N LEU A 62 9.22 11.59 -8.74
CA LEU A 62 10.28 10.92 -7.96
C LEU A 62 11.25 10.15 -8.88
N LYS A 63 10.74 9.48 -9.91
CA LYS A 63 11.56 8.75 -10.90
C LYS A 63 12.49 9.70 -11.66
N GLU A 64 12.01 10.87 -12.03
CA GLU A 64 12.80 11.92 -12.69
C GLU A 64 13.88 12.46 -11.75
N GLU A 65 13.52 12.81 -10.51
CA GLU A 65 14.45 13.29 -9.49
C GLU A 65 15.58 12.28 -9.23
N ILE A 66 15.27 10.99 -9.02
CA ILE A 66 16.30 9.96 -8.78
C ILE A 66 17.12 9.65 -10.03
N ALA A 67 16.56 9.81 -11.23
CA ALA A 67 17.29 9.60 -12.48
C ALA A 67 18.39 10.66 -12.65
N THR A 68 18.16 11.91 -12.21
CA THR A 68 19.21 12.94 -12.21
C THR A 68 20.39 12.59 -11.29
N ALA A 69 20.17 11.75 -10.27
CA ALA A 69 21.21 11.21 -9.39
C ALA A 69 21.97 10.01 -10.00
N GLY A 70 21.73 9.68 -11.27
CA GLY A 70 22.57 8.76 -12.05
C GLY A 70 22.29 7.26 -11.83
N THR A 71 21.19 6.88 -11.15
CA THR A 71 20.81 5.46 -11.07
C THR A 71 19.37 5.24 -11.55
N PRO A 72 19.16 4.62 -12.74
CA PRO A 72 17.83 4.21 -13.15
C PRO A 72 17.32 3.17 -12.17
N LYS A 73 16.31 3.51 -11.38
CA LYS A 73 15.80 2.64 -10.32
C LYS A 73 14.29 2.48 -10.44
N LYS A 74 13.87 1.25 -10.17
CA LYS A 74 12.45 0.87 -10.15
C LYS A 74 11.85 1.30 -8.82
N LEU A 75 10.61 1.79 -8.84
CA LEU A 75 9.94 2.26 -7.62
C LEU A 75 9.18 1.12 -6.95
N GLY A 76 9.13 1.15 -5.62
CA GLY A 76 8.18 0.37 -4.83
C GLY A 76 6.98 1.23 -4.42
N LEU A 77 5.80 0.62 -4.35
CA LEU A 77 4.59 1.28 -3.86
C LEU A 77 4.08 0.61 -2.58
N LEU A 78 3.81 1.38 -1.53
CA LEU A 78 3.28 0.90 -0.25
C LEU A 78 1.96 1.60 0.04
N GLY A 79 0.95 0.88 0.54
CA GLY A 79 -0.32 1.46 0.96
C GLY A 79 -0.97 0.73 2.14
N PHE A 80 -1.76 1.46 2.93
CA PHE A 80 -2.50 0.91 4.07
C PHE A 80 -4.00 1.24 3.99
N CYS A 81 -4.89 0.31 4.38
CA CYS A 81 -6.35 0.51 4.43
C CYS A 81 -6.91 1.00 3.09
N PHE A 82 -7.46 2.22 3.04
CA PHE A 82 -7.88 2.90 1.81
C PHE A 82 -6.73 2.99 0.81
N GLY A 83 -5.54 3.40 1.28
CA GLY A 83 -4.34 3.46 0.47
C GLY A 83 -3.93 2.09 -0.07
N GLY A 84 -4.15 1.02 0.69
CA GLY A 84 -3.88 -0.35 0.24
C GLY A 84 -4.74 -0.76 -0.96
N GLY A 85 -6.01 -0.36 -0.99
CA GLY A 85 -6.87 -0.56 -2.15
C GLY A 85 -6.43 0.27 -3.35
N ARG A 86 -6.06 1.54 -3.11
CA ARG A 86 -5.53 2.42 -4.16
C ARG A 86 -4.22 1.90 -4.78
N VAL A 87 -3.37 1.22 -4.02
CA VAL A 87 -2.18 0.54 -4.56
C VAL A 87 -2.56 -0.46 -5.66
N LEU A 88 -3.56 -1.29 -5.42
CA LEU A 88 -4.00 -2.29 -6.41
C LEU A 88 -4.55 -1.61 -7.67
N GLU A 89 -5.38 -0.59 -7.49
CA GLU A 89 -5.96 0.18 -8.59
C GLU A 89 -4.93 0.95 -9.42
N VAL A 90 -3.89 1.50 -8.79
CA VAL A 90 -2.79 2.17 -9.49
C VAL A 90 -1.99 1.17 -10.32
N LEU A 91 -1.61 0.03 -9.74
CA LEU A 91 -0.83 -0.98 -10.45
C LEU A 91 -1.61 -1.59 -11.61
N ALA A 92 -2.91 -1.79 -11.45
CA ALA A 92 -3.80 -2.30 -12.49
C ALA A 92 -3.87 -1.38 -13.72
N ARG A 93 -3.49 -0.10 -13.55
CA ARG A 93 -3.49 0.94 -14.60
C ARG A 93 -2.08 1.44 -14.93
N ASP A 94 -1.03 0.85 -14.36
CA ASP A 94 0.37 1.27 -14.57
C ASP A 94 0.90 0.80 -15.94
N THR A 95 0.52 1.50 -17.00
CA THR A 95 0.97 1.23 -18.37
C THR A 95 2.41 1.71 -18.62
N GLU A 96 2.90 2.64 -17.80
CA GLU A 96 4.26 3.22 -17.87
C GLU A 96 5.32 2.34 -17.17
N GLN A 97 4.90 1.28 -16.47
CA GLN A 97 5.76 0.41 -15.68
C GLN A 97 6.62 1.22 -14.71
N LEU A 98 5.98 2.17 -14.00
CA LEU A 98 6.63 3.01 -13.01
C LEU A 98 7.10 2.19 -11.81
N PHE A 99 6.34 1.15 -11.45
CA PHE A 99 6.58 0.34 -10.26
C PHE A 99 7.19 -1.02 -10.61
N ALA A 100 8.10 -1.51 -9.77
CA ALA A 100 8.60 -2.89 -9.85
C ALA A 100 7.84 -3.86 -8.95
N THR A 101 7.25 -3.34 -7.87
CA THR A 101 6.57 -4.14 -6.87
C THR A 101 5.73 -3.25 -5.96
N ALA A 102 4.89 -3.86 -5.15
CA ALA A 102 4.19 -3.17 -4.09
C ALA A 102 3.99 -4.00 -2.83
N VAL A 103 3.62 -3.31 -1.76
CA VAL A 103 3.09 -3.89 -0.53
C VAL A 103 1.76 -3.22 -0.21
N SER A 104 0.73 -4.00 0.10
CA SER A 104 -0.59 -3.50 0.43
C SER A 104 -1.08 -4.10 1.74
N PHE A 105 -1.23 -3.26 2.76
CA PHE A 105 -1.73 -3.62 4.08
C PHE A 105 -3.25 -3.41 4.16
N TYR A 106 -3.96 -4.48 4.53
CA TYR A 106 -5.41 -4.60 4.73
C TYR A 106 -6.19 -3.75 3.72
N PRO A 107 -6.03 -4.02 2.41
CA PRO A 107 -6.62 -3.21 1.35
C PRO A 107 -8.14 -3.19 1.44
N THR A 108 -8.75 -2.02 1.26
CA THR A 108 -10.22 -1.87 1.25
C THR A 108 -10.70 -1.25 -0.05
N ARG A 109 -11.98 -1.44 -0.36
CA ARG A 109 -12.68 -0.75 -1.47
C ARG A 109 -11.99 -0.92 -2.83
N PHE A 110 -11.64 -2.15 -3.18
CA PHE A 110 -11.10 -2.54 -4.48
C PHE A 110 -11.86 -3.76 -5.02
N GLU A 111 -11.88 -3.92 -6.35
CA GLU A 111 -12.48 -5.06 -7.04
C GLU A 111 -11.45 -6.17 -7.27
N GLU A 112 -11.82 -7.45 -7.16
CA GLU A 112 -10.87 -8.56 -7.37
C GLU A 112 -10.33 -8.60 -8.80
N ALA A 113 -11.15 -8.18 -9.78
CA ALA A 113 -10.81 -8.15 -11.20
C ALA A 113 -9.58 -7.26 -11.51
N VAL A 114 -9.20 -6.34 -10.62
CA VAL A 114 -7.96 -5.56 -10.80
C VAL A 114 -6.71 -6.44 -10.86
N ALA A 115 -6.76 -7.65 -10.28
CA ALA A 115 -5.66 -8.60 -10.30
C ALA A 115 -5.27 -9.03 -11.73
N GLU A 116 -6.23 -9.05 -12.66
CA GLU A 116 -6.02 -9.50 -14.04
C GLU A 116 -5.07 -8.59 -14.83
N THR A 117 -4.97 -7.32 -14.44
CA THR A 117 -4.16 -6.32 -15.14
C THR A 117 -2.94 -5.85 -14.35
N ILE A 118 -2.63 -6.51 -13.22
CA ILE A 118 -1.42 -6.22 -12.46
C ILE A 118 -0.29 -7.17 -12.87
N TYR A 119 0.78 -6.60 -13.43
CA TYR A 119 1.90 -7.36 -13.98
C TYR A 119 3.15 -7.38 -13.10
N VAL A 120 3.08 -6.79 -11.91
CA VAL A 120 4.20 -6.73 -10.94
C VAL A 120 3.86 -7.50 -9.67
N PRO A 121 4.85 -8.13 -9.02
CA PRO A 121 4.60 -8.88 -7.79
C PRO A 121 4.20 -7.95 -6.65
N ILE A 122 3.24 -8.38 -5.83
CA ILE A 122 2.72 -7.65 -4.66
C ILE A 122 2.80 -8.54 -3.43
N LEU A 123 3.17 -7.94 -2.29
CA LEU A 123 2.91 -8.53 -0.99
C LEU A 123 1.62 -7.93 -0.39
N LEU A 124 0.61 -8.76 -0.21
CA LEU A 124 -0.63 -8.42 0.46
C LEU A 124 -0.56 -8.88 1.92
N ILE A 125 -0.91 -7.99 2.85
CA ILE A 125 -0.91 -8.28 4.29
C ILE A 125 -2.31 -8.01 4.82
N ALA A 126 -2.93 -8.94 5.53
CA ALA A 126 -4.24 -8.73 6.14
C ALA A 126 -4.37 -9.47 7.48
N GLY A 127 -5.33 -9.05 8.30
CA GLY A 127 -5.74 -9.79 9.49
C GLY A 127 -6.80 -10.83 9.15
N GLU A 128 -6.82 -11.96 9.85
CA GLU A 128 -7.82 -13.01 9.66
C GLU A 128 -9.24 -12.54 10.04
N LYS A 129 -9.36 -11.73 11.10
CA LYS A 129 -10.62 -11.21 11.66
C LYS A 129 -10.96 -9.80 11.16
N ASP A 130 -10.50 -9.46 9.95
CA ASP A 130 -10.74 -8.15 9.36
C ASP A 130 -12.04 -8.13 8.54
N ASP A 131 -13.12 -7.64 9.14
CA ASP A 131 -14.43 -7.52 8.48
C ASP A 131 -14.43 -6.54 7.29
N LEU A 132 -13.48 -5.61 7.23
CA LEU A 132 -13.36 -4.64 6.13
C LEU A 132 -12.54 -5.21 4.96
N CYS A 133 -11.72 -6.21 5.22
CA CYS A 133 -10.80 -6.84 4.28
C CYS A 133 -10.81 -8.36 4.46
N PRO A 134 -11.84 -9.07 3.93
CA PRO A 134 -11.92 -10.52 4.07
C PRO A 134 -10.65 -11.21 3.57
N SER A 135 -10.03 -12.03 4.41
CA SER A 135 -8.73 -12.67 4.13
C SER A 135 -8.78 -13.58 2.89
N GLU A 136 -9.92 -14.24 2.64
CA GLU A 136 -10.14 -15.04 1.43
C GLU A 136 -10.02 -14.22 0.15
N LYS A 137 -10.61 -13.02 0.12
CA LYS A 137 -10.50 -12.08 -1.00
C LYS A 137 -9.05 -11.65 -1.23
N VAL A 138 -8.33 -11.36 -0.15
CA VAL A 138 -6.89 -11.00 -0.22
C VAL A 138 -6.06 -12.15 -0.79
N GLN A 139 -6.30 -13.38 -0.34
CA GLN A 139 -5.61 -14.56 -0.84
C GLN A 139 -5.97 -14.86 -2.30
N SER A 140 -7.23 -14.70 -2.70
CA SER A 140 -7.71 -14.84 -4.09
C SER A 140 -6.92 -13.93 -5.03
N VAL A 141 -6.85 -12.64 -4.70
CA VAL A 141 -6.12 -11.62 -5.46
C VAL A 141 -4.63 -11.96 -5.55
N ALA A 142 -4.00 -12.35 -4.42
CA ALA A 142 -2.59 -12.71 -4.41
C ALA A 142 -2.27 -13.91 -5.32
N ARG A 143 -3.19 -14.90 -5.42
CA ARG A 143 -3.01 -16.07 -6.28
C ARG A 143 -3.09 -15.75 -7.77
N GLN A 144 -3.86 -14.73 -8.14
CA GLN A 144 -4.04 -14.31 -9.54
C GLN A 144 -2.83 -13.52 -10.06
N ILE A 145 -2.12 -12.80 -9.19
CA ILE A 145 -0.99 -11.95 -9.58
C ILE A 145 0.32 -12.75 -9.51
N LYS A 146 1.03 -12.86 -10.63
CA LYS A 146 2.26 -13.66 -10.73
C LYS A 146 3.34 -13.19 -9.74
N GLY A 147 3.85 -14.12 -8.96
CA GLY A 147 4.95 -13.87 -8.02
C GLY A 147 4.55 -13.09 -6.77
N SER A 148 3.25 -12.90 -6.53
CA SER A 148 2.70 -12.23 -5.34
C SER A 148 2.55 -13.18 -4.15
N LYS A 149 2.42 -12.61 -2.96
CA LYS A 149 2.20 -13.35 -1.71
C LYS A 149 1.09 -12.69 -0.90
N ALA A 150 0.35 -13.50 -0.14
CA ALA A 150 -0.52 -13.04 0.93
C ALA A 150 0.03 -13.50 2.29
N HIS A 151 0.09 -12.59 3.25
CA HIS A 151 0.35 -12.88 4.65
C HIS A 151 -0.88 -12.54 5.47
N ILE A 152 -1.53 -13.58 5.98
CA ILE A 152 -2.70 -13.46 6.84
C ILE A 152 -2.26 -13.68 8.28
N TYR A 153 -2.56 -12.73 9.14
CA TYR A 153 -2.22 -12.76 10.56
C TYR A 153 -3.42 -13.28 11.36
N PRO A 154 -3.32 -14.47 11.99
CA PRO A 154 -4.39 -15.05 12.79
C PRO A 154 -4.85 -14.09 13.89
N ASP A 155 -6.14 -14.13 14.22
CA ASP A 155 -6.75 -13.34 15.30
C ASP A 155 -6.66 -11.80 15.16
N ARG A 156 -5.99 -11.27 14.13
CA ARG A 156 -5.85 -9.82 13.90
C ARG A 156 -6.99 -9.26 13.08
N GLY A 157 -7.43 -8.07 13.47
CA GLY A 157 -8.44 -7.30 12.75
C GLY A 157 -7.84 -6.18 11.89
N HIS A 158 -8.71 -5.28 11.43
CA HIS A 158 -8.32 -4.15 10.60
C HIS A 158 -7.30 -3.24 11.29
N ALA A 159 -6.33 -2.75 10.51
CA ALA A 159 -5.32 -1.79 10.97
C ALA A 159 -4.45 -2.25 12.16
N PHE A 160 -4.25 -3.56 12.35
CA PHE A 160 -3.41 -4.10 13.42
C PHE A 160 -1.97 -3.55 13.39
N ALA A 161 -1.43 -3.29 12.18
CA ALA A 161 -0.08 -2.75 12.03
C ALA A 161 0.04 -1.23 12.34
N HIS A 162 -1.08 -0.49 12.48
CA HIS A 162 -1.05 0.95 12.80
C HIS A 162 -1.08 1.24 14.30
N HIS A 163 -1.54 0.29 15.11
CA HIS A 163 -1.75 0.49 16.53
C HIS A 163 -1.13 -0.68 17.29
N PRO A 164 0.19 -0.66 17.56
CA PRO A 164 0.74 -1.48 18.62
C PRO A 164 0.02 -1.06 19.91
N SER A 165 -1.00 -1.84 20.28
CA SER A 165 -1.82 -1.58 21.48
C SER A 165 -1.04 -1.86 22.77
N SER A 166 0.16 -2.41 22.61
CA SER A 166 1.19 -2.66 23.61
C SER A 166 2.56 -2.40 22.99
N ASP A 167 3.58 -2.17 23.81
CA ASP A 167 4.98 -2.11 23.37
C ASP A 167 5.48 -3.45 22.77
N ASP A 168 4.68 -4.53 22.87
CA ASP A 168 4.97 -5.88 22.36
C ASP A 168 3.98 -6.36 21.25
N ASP A 169 3.67 -5.56 20.22
CA ASP A 169 2.86 -6.07 19.10
C ASP A 169 3.72 -6.79 18.04
N GLU A 170 4.15 -8.00 18.39
CA GLU A 170 5.02 -8.86 17.59
C GLU A 170 4.51 -9.06 16.14
N ASP A 171 3.19 -9.09 15.93
CA ASP A 171 2.60 -9.29 14.59
C ASP A 171 2.73 -8.05 13.72
N ALA A 172 2.59 -6.85 14.29
CA ALA A 172 2.87 -5.61 13.57
C ALA A 172 4.34 -5.56 13.15
N GLU A 173 5.26 -5.93 14.06
CA GLU A 173 6.70 -6.00 13.76
C GLU A 173 7.02 -7.02 12.67
N LYS A 174 6.45 -8.23 12.74
CA LYS A 174 6.57 -9.27 11.70
C LYS A 174 6.05 -8.75 10.36
N ALA A 175 4.93 -8.04 10.34
CA ALA A 175 4.36 -7.49 9.11
C ALA A 175 5.26 -6.42 8.49
N PHE A 176 5.83 -5.51 9.29
CA PHE A 176 6.81 -4.54 8.80
C PHE A 176 8.14 -5.19 8.40
N ALA A 177 8.57 -6.26 9.08
CA ALA A 177 9.75 -7.03 8.70
C ALA A 177 9.55 -7.71 7.33
N ALA A 178 8.39 -8.34 7.11
CA ALA A 178 8.02 -8.94 5.83
C ALA A 178 7.98 -7.89 4.71
N MET A 179 7.40 -6.71 4.97
CA MET A 179 7.41 -5.57 4.03
C MET A 179 8.83 -5.15 3.67
N LYS A 180 9.72 -4.97 4.65
CA LYS A 180 11.12 -4.58 4.41
C LYS A 180 11.86 -5.63 3.59
N ALA A 181 11.73 -6.91 3.97
CA ALA A 181 12.35 -8.03 3.27
C ALA A 181 11.87 -8.13 1.82
N TRP A 182 10.56 -7.93 1.60
CA TRP A 182 9.96 -7.94 0.27
C TRP A 182 10.54 -6.85 -0.64
N PHE A 183 10.55 -5.60 -0.17
CA PHE A 183 11.12 -4.51 -0.96
C PHE A 183 12.63 -4.69 -1.19
N TYR A 184 13.38 -5.19 -0.22
CA TYR A 184 14.79 -5.52 -0.41
C TYR A 184 14.98 -6.58 -1.51
N GLU A 185 14.22 -7.67 -1.44
CA GLU A 185 14.25 -8.74 -2.44
C GLU A 185 13.95 -8.18 -3.85
N LYS A 186 12.84 -7.45 -3.99
CA LYS A 186 12.33 -7.04 -5.30
C LYS A 186 13.00 -5.80 -5.90
N LEU A 187 13.58 -4.92 -5.08
CA LEU A 187 14.19 -3.66 -5.53
C LEU A 187 15.72 -3.66 -5.49
N VAL A 188 16.35 -4.49 -4.65
CA VAL A 188 17.82 -4.51 -4.48
C VAL A 188 18.43 -5.82 -4.94
N SER A 189 17.87 -6.97 -4.55
CA SER A 189 18.54 -8.25 -4.82
C SER A 189 18.44 -8.72 -6.29
N CYS A 190 17.55 -8.11 -7.08
CA CYS A 190 17.36 -8.42 -8.50
C CYS A 190 17.93 -7.33 -9.45
N SER A 191 18.81 -6.45 -8.97
CA SER A 191 19.56 -5.48 -9.80
C SER A 191 20.95 -5.99 -10.16
#